data_AF-A0A4R6WKV9-F1
#
_entry.id   AF-A0A4R6WKV9-F1
#
_cell.length_a   1.000
_cell.length_b   1.000
_cell.length_c   1.000
_cell.angle_alpha   90.00
_cell.angle_beta   90.00
_cell.angle_gamma   90.00
#
_symmetry.space_group_name_H-M   'P 1'
#
loop_
_entity.id
_entity.type
_entity.pdbx_description
1 polymer ?
#
loop_
_entity_poly.entity_id
_entity_poly.type
_entity_poly.pdbx_seq_one_letter_code
_entity_poly.pdbx_strand_id
1 'polypeptide(L)'
;MKETTQDTINAFLDEGDIMNIPILPKNKWHGFLQKIGVCKKHLTYTLRRIRVGNRERIAQKGLNIPDEINDGTPLLTKIFELSTSNNADLIYCAAVALQNDRNEPTEELLDTLKWVDDDLLYSILERGLSEIDIQNFLKSIVLMKGTNSLMKTETQ
;
A
#
# COMPACT_ATOMS: atom_id res chain seq x y z
N MET A 1 33.13 -6.68 -11.55
CA MET A 1 32.42 -6.53 -12.84
C MET A 1 31.39 -7.64 -13.11
N LYS A 2 31.53 -8.86 -12.55
CA LYS A 2 30.49 -9.90 -12.61
C LYS A 2 29.35 -9.70 -11.59
N GLU A 3 29.62 -9.16 -10.41
CA GLU A 3 28.60 -8.86 -9.38
C GLU A 3 27.54 -7.86 -9.86
N THR A 4 27.96 -6.74 -10.46
CA THR A 4 27.01 -5.72 -10.95
C THR A 4 26.07 -6.25 -12.03
N THR A 5 26.54 -7.17 -12.89
CA THR A 5 25.67 -7.78 -13.91
C THR A 5 24.67 -8.75 -13.28
N GLN A 6 25.09 -9.51 -12.27
CA GLN A 6 24.22 -10.42 -11.52
C GLN A 6 23.14 -9.66 -10.74
N ASP A 7 23.48 -8.55 -10.10
CA ASP A 7 22.52 -7.69 -9.39
C ASP A 7 21.52 -7.03 -10.33
N THR A 8 21.99 -6.64 -11.54
CA THR A 8 21.10 -6.10 -12.57
C THR A 8 20.16 -7.19 -13.09
N ILE A 9 20.66 -8.41 -13.32
CA ILE A 9 19.85 -9.55 -13.77
C ILE A 9 18.84 -9.97 -12.71
N ASN A 10 19.23 -10.00 -11.43
CA ASN A 10 18.32 -10.28 -10.30
C ASN A 10 17.32 -9.13 -10.10
N ALA A 11 17.68 -7.88 -10.40
CA ALA A 11 16.74 -6.77 -10.44
C ALA A 11 15.73 -6.87 -11.60
N PHE A 12 16.08 -7.58 -12.68
CA PHE A 12 15.17 -7.87 -13.80
C PHE A 12 14.30 -9.11 -13.55
N LEU A 13 14.82 -10.10 -12.82
CA LEU A 13 14.08 -11.28 -12.35
C LEU A 13 13.33 -10.93 -11.07
N ASP A 14 12.28 -10.13 -11.22
CA ASP A 14 11.33 -9.77 -10.15
C ASP A 14 10.50 -11.02 -9.78
N GLU A 15 11.12 -12.00 -9.11
CA GLU A 15 10.49 -13.18 -8.51
C GLU A 15 9.63 -12.71 -7.34
N GLY A 16 8.48 -12.14 -7.67
CA GLY A 16 7.60 -11.55 -6.69
C GLY A 16 6.94 -12.59 -5.78
N ASP A 17 6.70 -12.21 -4.53
CA ASP A 17 6.02 -13.05 -3.55
C ASP A 17 4.53 -13.16 -3.87
N ILE A 18 3.98 -14.37 -3.79
CA ILE A 18 2.54 -14.57 -3.99
C ILE A 18 1.81 -14.28 -2.69
N MET A 19 0.88 -13.32 -2.72
CA MET A 19 0.02 -12.98 -1.60
C MET A 19 -1.45 -13.29 -1.93
N ASN A 20 -2.12 -13.96 -0.99
CA ASN A 20 -3.54 -14.31 -1.09
C ASN A 20 -4.34 -13.45 -0.13
N ILE A 21 -5.18 -12.57 -0.67
CA ILE A 21 -6.07 -11.71 0.11
C ILE A 21 -7.43 -12.39 0.26
N PRO A 22 -7.93 -12.64 1.48
CA PRO A 22 -9.22 -13.28 1.68
C PRO A 22 -10.37 -12.35 1.28
N ILE A 23 -11.36 -12.90 0.57
CA ILE A 23 -12.59 -12.19 0.22
C ILE A 23 -13.68 -12.59 1.21
N LEU A 24 -14.06 -11.66 2.08
CA LEU A 24 -15.15 -11.88 3.03
C LEU A 24 -16.51 -11.98 2.30
N PRO A 25 -17.39 -12.89 2.76
CA PRO A 25 -18.68 -13.08 2.11
C PRO A 25 -19.59 -11.86 2.37
N LYS A 26 -19.94 -11.14 1.30
CA LYS A 26 -20.88 -10.00 1.36
C LYS A 26 -22.19 -10.34 2.07
N ASN A 27 -22.79 -11.50 1.73
CA ASN A 27 -24.08 -11.96 2.26
C ASN A 27 -24.05 -13.48 2.54
N LYS A 28 -25.02 -14.00 3.31
CA LYS A 28 -25.17 -15.46 3.57
C LYS A 28 -25.24 -16.30 2.29
N TRP A 29 -25.93 -15.81 1.26
CA TRP A 29 -25.97 -16.42 -0.07
C TRP A 29 -24.60 -16.42 -0.76
N HIS A 30 -23.84 -15.33 -0.64
CA HIS A 30 -22.49 -15.26 -1.19
C HIS A 30 -21.54 -16.25 -0.49
N GLY A 31 -21.66 -16.38 0.83
CA GLY A 31 -20.89 -17.39 1.59
C GLY A 31 -21.23 -18.82 1.18
N PHE A 32 -22.50 -19.10 0.86
CA PHE A 32 -22.90 -20.40 0.31
C PHE A 32 -22.31 -20.64 -1.10
N LEU A 33 -22.35 -19.64 -1.98
CA LEU A 33 -21.77 -19.73 -3.33
C LEU A 33 -20.24 -19.87 -3.29
N GLN A 34 -19.57 -19.19 -2.36
CA GLN A 34 -18.14 -19.39 -2.10
C GLN A 34 -17.87 -20.82 -1.62
N LYS A 35 -18.72 -21.39 -0.74
CA LYS A 35 -18.56 -22.78 -0.26
C LYS A 35 -18.66 -23.81 -1.37
N ILE A 36 -19.55 -23.59 -2.34
CA ILE A 36 -19.74 -24.47 -3.51
C ILE A 36 -18.65 -24.26 -4.59
N GLY A 37 -17.85 -23.20 -4.47
CA GLY A 37 -16.75 -22.90 -5.41
C GLY A 37 -17.18 -22.11 -6.64
N VAL A 38 -18.39 -21.53 -6.64
CA VAL A 38 -18.89 -20.68 -7.72
C VAL A 38 -18.26 -19.28 -7.65
N CYS A 39 -17.98 -18.79 -6.44
CA CYS A 39 -17.35 -17.49 -6.20
C CYS A 39 -15.93 -17.64 -5.64
N LYS A 40 -15.06 -16.70 -5.99
CA LYS A 40 -13.67 -16.65 -5.50
C LYS A 40 -13.66 -16.43 -3.98
N LYS A 41 -12.75 -17.15 -3.29
CA LYS A 41 -12.49 -16.99 -1.84
C LYS A 41 -11.27 -16.11 -1.56
N HIS A 42 -10.36 -16.02 -2.52
CA HIS A 42 -9.12 -15.27 -2.40
C HIS A 42 -8.85 -14.50 -3.69
N LEU A 43 -8.24 -13.32 -3.55
CA LEU A 43 -7.56 -12.63 -4.64
C LEU A 43 -6.06 -12.92 -4.51
N THR A 44 -5.47 -13.45 -5.57
CA THR A 44 -4.05 -13.80 -5.59
C THR A 44 -3.29 -12.73 -6.37
N TYR A 45 -2.29 -12.12 -5.73
CA TYR A 45 -1.42 -11.11 -6.33
C TYR A 45 0.03 -11.54 -6.20
N THR A 46 0.84 -11.13 -7.17
CA THR A 46 2.30 -11.25 -7.10
C THR A 46 2.84 -9.90 -6.67
N LEU A 47 3.28 -9.80 -5.41
CA LEU A 47 3.96 -8.63 -4.88
C LEU A 47 5.29 -8.46 -5.59
N ARG A 48 5.42 -7.36 -6.30
CA ARG A 48 6.60 -7.00 -7.10
C ARG A 48 7.15 -5.68 -6.62
N ARG A 49 8.39 -5.39 -6.99
CA ARG A 49 8.99 -4.07 -6.78
C ARG A 49 8.06 -2.98 -7.29
N ILE A 50 7.74 -2.02 -6.43
CA ILE A 50 6.76 -0.99 -6.78
C ILE A 50 7.29 -0.10 -7.89
N ARG A 51 6.48 0.04 -8.94
CA ARG A 51 6.86 0.83 -10.11
C ARG A 51 6.86 2.32 -9.77
N VAL A 52 7.76 3.08 -10.41
CA VAL A 52 7.94 4.52 -10.15
C VAL A 52 6.63 5.32 -10.26
N GLY A 53 5.79 5.04 -11.26
CA GLY A 53 4.49 5.72 -11.39
C GLY A 53 3.51 5.42 -10.26
N ASN A 54 3.55 4.20 -9.71
CA ASN A 54 2.73 3.82 -8.56
C ASN A 54 3.28 4.42 -7.26
N ARG A 55 4.60 4.56 -7.15
CA ARG A 55 5.23 5.30 -6.05
C ARG A 55 4.76 6.75 -5.99
N GLU A 56 4.60 7.42 -7.13
CA GLU A 56 4.06 8.77 -7.19
C GLU A 56 2.61 8.85 -6.69
N ARG A 57 1.74 7.93 -7.15
CA ARG A 57 0.33 7.84 -6.70
C ARG A 57 0.23 7.68 -5.17
N ILE A 58 1.04 6.78 -4.62
CA ILE A 58 1.10 6.55 -3.17
C ILE A 58 1.62 7.79 -2.45
N ALA A 59 2.65 8.47 -2.98
CA ALA A 59 3.20 9.68 -2.38
C ALA A 59 2.16 10.80 -2.30
N GLN A 60 1.38 11.00 -3.36
CA GLN A 60 0.31 12.00 -3.40
C GLN A 60 -0.76 11.74 -2.32
N LYS A 61 -1.14 10.48 -2.10
CA LYS A 61 -2.08 10.10 -1.04
C LYS A 61 -1.48 10.17 0.35
N GLY A 62 -0.19 9.88 0.48
CA GLY A 62 0.55 10.01 1.72
C GLY A 62 0.54 11.43 2.29
N LEU A 63 0.43 12.48 1.46
CA LEU A 63 0.37 13.88 1.91
C LEU A 63 -0.83 14.19 2.82
N ASN A 64 -1.87 13.37 2.80
CA ASN A 64 -3.04 13.52 3.66
C ASN A 64 -2.79 12.99 5.08
N ILE A 65 -1.72 12.22 5.30
CA ILE A 65 -1.40 11.63 6.59
C ILE A 65 -0.85 12.74 7.54
N PRO A 66 -1.34 12.83 8.79
CA PRO A 66 -0.94 13.86 9.75
C PRO A 66 0.55 13.77 10.14
N ASP A 67 1.16 14.93 10.41
CA ASP A 67 2.60 15.11 10.67
C ASP A 67 3.04 14.70 12.08
N GLU A 68 2.15 14.16 12.90
CA GLU A 68 2.36 13.82 14.31
C GLU A 68 3.21 12.55 14.47
N ILE A 69 4.41 12.54 13.90
CA ILE A 69 5.36 11.45 14.12
C ILE A 69 6.72 11.99 14.54
N ASN A 70 6.89 12.19 15.85
CA ASN A 70 8.17 12.66 16.41
C ASN A 70 8.68 11.89 17.63
N ASP A 71 8.16 10.68 17.90
CA ASP A 71 8.39 10.01 19.21
C ASP A 71 8.94 8.58 19.12
N GLY A 72 9.79 8.29 18.13
CA GLY A 72 10.56 7.02 18.06
C GLY A 72 9.75 5.73 17.85
N THR A 73 8.42 5.80 17.84
CA THR A 73 7.50 4.71 17.50
C THR A 73 7.53 4.46 15.99
N PRO A 74 7.46 3.21 15.49
CA PRO A 74 7.39 2.94 14.07
C PRO A 74 6.25 3.75 13.44
N LEU A 75 6.61 4.56 12.44
CA LEU A 75 5.76 5.58 11.85
C LEU A 75 4.39 5.02 11.39
N LEU A 76 4.39 3.79 10.89
CA LEU A 76 3.19 3.08 10.43
C LEU A 76 2.24 2.71 11.57
N THR A 77 2.76 2.26 12.72
CA THR A 77 1.93 1.89 13.87
C THR A 77 1.13 3.09 14.37
N LYS A 78 1.74 4.28 14.41
CA LYS A 78 1.04 5.53 14.75
C LYS A 78 0.06 6.00 13.69
N ILE A 79 0.37 5.82 12.40
CA ILE A 79 -0.56 6.13 11.30
C ILE A 79 -1.82 5.26 11.40
N PHE A 80 -1.70 4.03 11.89
CA PHE A 80 -2.83 3.15 12.16
C PHE A 80 -3.61 3.53 13.43
N GLU A 81 -2.96 4.05 14.48
CA GLU A 81 -3.65 4.62 15.65
C GLU A 81 -4.44 5.89 15.30
N LEU A 82 -3.99 6.64 14.29
CA LEU A 82 -4.66 7.81 13.72
C LEU A 82 -5.66 7.44 12.60
N SER A 83 -5.92 6.15 12.36
CA SER A 83 -6.51 5.61 11.12
C SER A 83 -7.95 6.00 10.83
N THR A 84 -8.75 6.49 11.78
CA THR A 84 -10.19 6.71 11.54
C THR A 84 -10.46 7.71 10.41
N SER A 85 -9.56 8.67 10.16
CA SER A 85 -9.67 9.64 9.05
C SER A 85 -8.87 9.26 7.80
N ASN A 86 -7.85 8.41 7.92
CA ASN A 86 -6.91 8.12 6.82
C ASN A 86 -7.00 6.67 6.29
N ASN A 87 -7.91 5.85 6.82
CA ASN A 87 -8.04 4.44 6.44
C ASN A 87 -8.26 4.26 4.93
N ALA A 88 -9.03 5.16 4.31
CA ALA A 88 -9.28 5.11 2.86
C ALA A 88 -8.00 5.30 2.03
N ASP A 89 -7.10 6.19 2.45
CA ASP A 89 -5.84 6.43 1.74
C ASP A 89 -4.83 5.30 1.99
N LEU A 90 -4.82 4.69 3.17
CA LEU A 90 -4.02 3.49 3.47
C LEU A 90 -4.47 2.28 2.64
N ILE A 91 -5.78 2.05 2.57
CA ILE A 91 -6.38 1.01 1.72
C ILE A 91 -6.02 1.24 0.26
N TYR A 92 -6.09 2.49 -0.21
CA TYR A 92 -5.66 2.82 -1.57
C TYR A 92 -4.18 2.52 -1.80
N CYS A 93 -3.30 2.92 -0.88
CA CYS A 93 -1.86 2.66 -0.99
C CYS A 93 -1.56 1.15 -1.06
N ALA A 94 -2.20 0.35 -0.21
CA ALA A 94 -2.09 -1.10 -0.21
C ALA A 94 -2.60 -1.71 -1.53
N ALA A 95 -3.71 -1.20 -2.05
CA ALA A 95 -4.29 -1.65 -3.31
C ALA A 95 -3.37 -1.35 -4.51
N VAL A 96 -2.78 -0.15 -4.55
CA VAL A 96 -1.79 0.24 -5.57
C VAL A 96 -0.54 -0.63 -5.47
N ALA A 97 -0.05 -0.91 -4.26
CA ALA A 97 1.11 -1.78 -4.04
C ALA A 97 0.86 -3.23 -4.47
N LEU A 98 -0.34 -3.77 -4.24
CA LEU A 98 -0.73 -5.13 -4.65
C LEU A 98 -0.91 -5.27 -6.16
N GLN A 99 -1.61 -4.32 -6.80
CA GLN A 99 -1.91 -4.41 -8.23
C GLN A 99 -0.69 -4.05 -9.08
N ASN A 100 0.05 -3.01 -8.66
CA ASN A 100 1.32 -2.54 -9.22
C ASN A 100 1.39 -2.51 -10.77
N ASP A 101 0.28 -2.17 -11.42
CA ASP A 101 0.18 -1.99 -12.87
C ASP A 101 -0.05 -0.52 -13.22
N ARG A 102 -0.39 -0.21 -14.48
CA ARG A 102 -0.66 1.17 -14.91
C ARG A 102 -2.08 1.63 -14.55
N ASN A 103 -2.95 0.72 -14.16
CA ASN A 103 -4.36 1.02 -13.92
C ASN A 103 -4.55 1.54 -12.49
N GLU A 104 -5.69 2.15 -12.24
CA GLU A 104 -6.13 2.39 -10.86
C GLU A 104 -6.52 1.06 -10.19
N PRO A 105 -6.43 0.97 -8.86
CA PRO A 105 -6.88 -0.23 -8.15
C PRO A 105 -8.34 -0.54 -8.45
N THR A 106 -8.63 -1.81 -8.71
CA THR A 106 -10.02 -2.24 -8.96
C THR A 106 -10.92 -1.98 -7.74
N GLU A 107 -12.19 -1.65 -7.99
CA GLU A 107 -13.17 -1.47 -6.92
C GLU A 107 -13.33 -2.72 -6.05
N GLU A 108 -13.20 -3.91 -6.65
CA GLU A 108 -13.23 -5.19 -5.92
C GLU A 108 -12.07 -5.29 -4.92
N LEU A 109 -10.86 -4.90 -5.31
CA LEU A 109 -9.70 -4.90 -4.43
C LEU A 109 -9.85 -3.88 -3.30
N LEU A 110 -10.29 -2.66 -3.62
CA LEU A 110 -10.53 -1.61 -2.63
C LEU A 110 -11.62 -2.00 -1.64
N ASP A 111 -12.71 -2.60 -2.11
CA ASP A 111 -13.77 -3.13 -1.25
C ASP A 111 -13.24 -4.26 -0.37
N THR A 112 -12.51 -5.21 -0.94
CA THR A 112 -11.92 -6.33 -0.19
C THR A 112 -11.01 -5.85 0.95
N LEU A 113 -10.14 -4.88 0.68
CA LEU A 113 -9.20 -4.33 1.66
C LEU A 113 -9.86 -3.48 2.76
N LYS A 114 -11.13 -3.06 2.61
CA LYS A 114 -11.87 -2.41 3.71
C LYS A 114 -12.25 -3.38 4.82
N TRP A 115 -12.25 -4.67 4.54
CA TRP A 115 -12.75 -5.70 5.45
C TRP A 115 -11.64 -6.63 5.96
N VAL A 116 -10.40 -6.43 5.53
CA VAL A 116 -9.26 -7.16 6.10
C VAL A 116 -8.90 -6.60 7.48
N ASP A 117 -8.22 -7.41 8.27
CA ASP A 117 -7.61 -7.01 9.53
C ASP A 117 -6.43 -6.07 9.32
N ASP A 118 -6.20 -5.18 10.29
CA ASP A 118 -5.12 -4.19 10.25
C ASP A 118 -3.74 -4.85 10.12
N ASP A 119 -3.54 -6.03 10.72
CA ASP A 119 -2.30 -6.81 10.61
C ASP A 119 -2.02 -7.25 9.17
N LEU A 120 -3.04 -7.72 8.44
CA LEU A 120 -2.90 -8.08 7.04
C LEU A 120 -2.65 -6.84 6.18
N LEU A 121 -3.38 -5.75 6.42
CA LEU A 121 -3.18 -4.48 5.72
C LEU A 121 -1.75 -3.93 5.94
N TYR A 122 -1.24 -4.03 7.17
CA TYR A 122 0.13 -3.70 7.51
C TYR A 122 1.12 -4.58 6.74
N SER A 123 0.92 -5.89 6.73
CA SER A 123 1.83 -6.81 6.01
C SER A 123 1.89 -6.52 4.51
N ILE A 124 0.78 -6.08 3.91
CA ILE A 124 0.72 -5.67 2.50
C ILE A 124 1.56 -4.41 2.28
N LEU A 125 1.35 -3.38 3.11
CA LEU A 125 2.08 -2.12 3.01
C LEU A 125 3.56 -2.32 3.26
N GLU A 126 3.93 -3.06 4.31
CA GLU A 126 5.31 -3.36 4.65
C GLU A 126 5.99 -4.11 3.50
N ARG A 127 5.39 -5.19 2.97
CA ARG A 127 6.01 -5.97 1.90
C ARG A 127 6.01 -5.24 0.57
N GLY A 128 4.88 -4.66 0.18
CA GLY A 128 4.71 -3.98 -1.11
C GLY A 128 5.47 -2.67 -1.20
N LEU A 129 5.82 -2.07 -0.06
CA LEU A 129 6.65 -0.88 0.01
C LEU A 129 8.04 -1.15 0.59
N SER A 130 8.41 -2.38 0.95
CA SER A 130 9.68 -2.70 1.62
C SER A 130 10.95 -2.17 0.94
N GLU A 131 10.95 -2.08 -0.39
CA GLU A 131 12.09 -1.54 -1.17
C GLU A 131 12.11 -0.02 -1.24
N ILE A 132 10.96 0.61 -1.04
CA ILE A 132 10.93 2.00 -0.67
C ILE A 132 11.30 1.99 0.81
N ASP A 133 12.45 2.53 1.22
CA ASP A 133 12.68 2.74 2.65
C ASP A 133 11.49 3.54 3.20
N ILE A 134 10.56 2.83 3.85
CA ILE A 134 9.21 3.31 4.08
C ILE A 134 9.26 4.50 5.04
N GLN A 135 10.26 4.50 5.92
CA GLN A 135 10.56 5.61 6.79
C GLN A 135 11.09 6.81 5.99
N ASN A 136 12.03 6.61 5.07
CA ASN A 136 12.53 7.71 4.23
C ASN A 136 11.48 8.23 3.25
N PHE A 137 10.58 7.38 2.78
CA PHE A 137 9.47 7.79 1.93
C PHE A 137 8.40 8.55 2.69
N LEU A 138 8.01 8.08 3.86
CA LEU A 138 7.08 8.81 4.70
C LEU A 138 7.71 10.11 5.23
N LYS A 139 9.02 10.14 5.54
CA LYS A 139 9.77 11.39 5.79
C LYS A 139 9.75 12.33 4.58
N SER A 140 9.90 11.80 3.35
CA SER A 140 9.81 12.61 2.14
C SER A 140 8.41 13.20 1.94
N ILE A 141 7.37 12.45 2.29
CA ILE A 141 5.99 12.92 2.30
C ILE A 141 5.81 14.06 3.32
N VAL A 142 6.30 13.88 4.55
CA VAL A 142 6.28 14.92 5.60
C VAL A 142 7.06 16.17 5.17
N LEU A 143 8.24 16.02 4.56
CA LEU A 143 9.04 17.13 4.02
C LEU A 143 8.34 17.85 2.87
N MET A 144 7.71 17.11 1.95
CA MET A 144 6.92 17.69 0.85
C MET A 144 5.71 18.45 1.38
N LYS A 145 5.06 17.95 2.42
CA LYS A 145 3.94 18.62 3.09
C LYS A 145 4.37 19.88 3.84
N GLY A 146 5.50 19.83 4.56
CA GLY A 146 6.13 21.00 5.17
C GLY A 146 6.49 22.07 4.13
N THR A 147 6.95 21.65 2.96
CA THR A 147 7.22 22.57 1.84
C THR A 147 5.92 23.18 1.28
N ASN A 148 4.86 22.39 1.14
CA ASN A 148 3.54 22.88 0.70
C ASN A 148 2.87 23.82 1.71
N SER A 149 3.03 23.58 3.01
CA SER A 149 2.50 24.48 4.04
C SER A 149 3.25 25.82 4.05
N LEU A 150 4.57 25.80 3.86
CA LEU A 150 5.38 27.01 3.69
C LEU A 150 4.98 27.80 2.43
N MET A 151 4.84 27.13 1.28
CA MET A 151 4.41 27.79 0.03
C MET A 151 3.02 28.41 0.11
N LYS A 152 2.06 27.76 0.79
CA LYS A 152 0.72 28.34 1.02
C LYS A 152 0.77 29.56 1.93
N THR A 153 1.75 29.66 2.82
CA THR A 153 1.91 30.80 3.75
C THR A 153 2.58 31.99 3.06
N GLU A 154 3.45 31.77 2.06
CA GLU A 154 4.08 32.84 1.28
C GLU A 154 3.16 33.45 0.21
N THR A 155 2.04 32.80 -0.11
CA THR A 155 1.07 33.25 -1.14
C THR A 155 -0.17 33.95 -0.55
N GLN A 156 -0.19 34.19 0.77
CA GLN A 156 -1.20 35.01 1.48
C GLN A 156 -0.59 36.34 1.91
#